data_AF-A0A7Y7YYB8-F1
#
_entry.id   AF-A0A7Y7YYB8-F1
#
_cell.length_a   1.000
_cell.length_b   1.000
_cell.length_c   1.000
_cell.angle_alpha   90.00
_cell.angle_beta   90.00
_cell.angle_gamma   90.00
#
_symmetry.space_group_name_H-M   'P 1'
#
loop_
_entity.id
_entity.type
_entity.pdbx_description
1 polymer ?
#
loop_
_entity_poly.entity_id
_entity_poly.type
_entity_poly.pdbx_seq_one_letter_code
_entity_poly.pdbx_strand_id
1 'polypeptide(L)' 'MAAQSILDTYDSVEEFAGILASAELHASGEWELEFVGNIRASFKRYGAHTNLSPAQQSKLERIAKH' A
#
# COMPACT_ATOMS: atom_id res chain seq x y z
N MET A 1 11.19 9.98 -9.69
CA MET A 1 11.63 9.10 -8.59
C MET A 1 11.28 7.67 -8.97
N ALA A 2 12.16 6.70 -8.70
CA ALA A 2 11.94 5.30 -9.02
C ALA A 2 10.94 4.66 -8.04
N ALA A 3 10.24 3.61 -8.46
CA ALA A 3 9.47 2.78 -7.54
C ALA A 3 10.42 2.00 -6.62
N GLN A 4 10.03 1.84 -5.36
CA GLN A 4 10.81 1.11 -4.35
C GLN A 4 10.00 -0.09 -3.86
N SER A 5 10.69 -1.17 -3.50
CA SER A 5 10.01 -2.34 -2.96
C SER A 5 9.62 -2.12 -1.51
N ILE A 6 8.63 -2.87 -1.02
CA ILE A 6 8.24 -2.82 0.40
C ILE A 6 9.45 -3.08 1.31
N LEU A 7 10.34 -4.01 0.94
CA LEU A 7 11.57 -4.29 1.71
C LEU A 7 12.54 -3.11 1.79
N ASP A 8 12.51 -2.20 0.82
CA ASP A 8 13.40 -1.03 0.80
C ASP A 8 12.81 0.14 1.61
N THR A 9 11.50 0.10 1.88
CA THR A 9 10.74 1.25 2.35
C THR A 9 10.22 1.10 3.78
N TYR A 10 9.88 -0.12 4.19
CA TYR A 10 9.31 -0.41 5.49
C TYR A 10 10.26 -1.26 6.32
N ASP A 11 10.24 -1.09 7.65
CA ASP A 11 11.12 -1.82 8.57
C ASP A 11 10.75 -3.32 8.59
N SER A 12 9.50 -3.65 8.28
CA SER A 12 9.02 -5.02 8.16
C SER A 12 7.86 -5.17 7.17
N VAL A 13 7.66 -6.41 6.70
CA VAL A 13 6.51 -6.75 5.84
C VAL A 13 5.19 -6.61 6.61
N GLU A 14 5.23 -6.91 7.91
CA GLU A 14 4.12 -6.79 8.84
C GLU A 14 3.68 -5.33 9.04
N GLU A 15 4.63 -4.39 9.11
CA GLU A 15 4.34 -2.96 9.16
C GLU A 15 3.53 -2.53 7.93
N PHE A 16 4.00 -2.87 6.73
CA PHE A 16 3.27 -2.58 5.50
C PHE A 16 1.90 -3.27 5.48
N ALA A 17 1.82 -4.53 5.91
CA ALA A 17 0.56 -5.26 5.95
C ALA A 17 -0.47 -4.59 6.88
N GLY A 18 -0.02 -4.02 8.00
CA GLY A 18 -0.84 -3.21 8.90
C GLY A 18 -1.35 -1.93 8.25
N ILE A 19 -0.47 -1.17 7.58
CA ILE A 19 -0.85 0.05 6.85
C ILE A 19 -1.88 -0.27 5.76
N LEU A 20 -1.63 -1.33 4.99
CA LEU A 20 -2.53 -1.76 3.92
C LEU A 20 -3.90 -2.19 4.47
N ALA A 21 -3.93 -2.90 5.60
CA ALA A 21 -5.19 -3.28 6.26
C ALA A 21 -5.97 -2.05 6.75
N SER A 22 -5.30 -1.07 7.38
CA SER A 22 -5.96 0.19 7.77
C SER A 22 -6.47 0.97 6.56
N ALA A 23 -5.70 1.02 5.48
CA ALA A 23 -6.14 1.68 4.24
C ALA A 23 -7.38 1.00 3.64
N GLU A 24 -7.50 -0.33 3.69
CA GLU A 24 -8.70 -1.04 3.24
C GLU A 24 -9.94 -0.72 4.08
N LEU A 25 -9.77 -0.50 5.38
CA LEU A 25 -10.87 -0.12 6.28
C LEU A 25 -11.33 1.32 6.06
N HIS A 26 -10.42 2.22 5.72
CA HIS A 26 -10.68 3.66 5.62
C HIS A 26 -10.95 4.16 4.21
N ALA A 27 -10.59 3.37 3.18
CA ALA A 27 -10.86 3.71 1.78
C ALA A 27 -12.35 4.01 1.58
N SER A 28 -12.63 5.20 1.07
CA SER A 28 -14.00 5.67 0.86
C SER A 28 -14.18 6.20 -0.56
N GLY A 29 -15.18 5.67 -1.26
CA GLY A 29 -15.43 5.95 -2.67
C GLY A 29 -14.72 4.99 -3.62
N GLU A 30 -15.27 4.88 -4.84
CA GLU A 30 -14.86 3.86 -5.83
C GLU A 30 -13.35 3.93 -6.14
N TRP A 31 -12.81 5.13 -6.31
CA TRP A 31 -11.41 5.30 -6.67
C TRP A 31 -10.45 4.82 -5.56
N GLU A 32 -10.75 5.08 -4.29
CA GLU A 32 -9.88 4.64 -3.19
C GLU A 32 -9.96 3.12 -3.00
N LEU A 33 -11.16 2.55 -3.13
CA LEU A 33 -11.37 1.11 -3.07
C LEU A 33 -10.62 0.38 -4.19
N GLU A 34 -10.67 0.89 -5.42
CA GLU A 34 -9.92 0.33 -6.54
C GLU A 34 -8.41 0.48 -6.32
N PHE A 35 -7.95 1.66 -5.89
CA PHE A 35 -6.55 1.93 -5.61
C PHE A 35 -5.96 0.97 -4.58
N VAL A 36 -6.61 0.84 -3.42
CA VAL A 36 -6.15 -0.05 -2.34
C VAL A 36 -6.27 -1.51 -2.76
N GLY A 37 -7.35 -1.88 -3.46
CA GLY A 37 -7.53 -3.22 -4.02
C GLY A 37 -6.41 -3.65 -4.97
N ASN A 38 -5.96 -2.75 -5.84
CA ASN A 38 -4.84 -3.00 -6.76
C ASN A 38 -3.51 -3.19 -6.01
N ILE A 39 -3.27 -2.42 -4.96
CA ILE A 39 -2.08 -2.60 -4.10
C ILE A 39 -2.17 -3.93 -3.36
N ARG A 40 -3.33 -4.29 -2.81
CA ARG A 40 -3.53 -5.60 -2.16
C ARG A 40 -3.34 -6.76 -3.11
N ALA A 41 -3.85 -6.67 -4.33
CA ALA A 41 -3.65 -7.70 -5.35
C ALA A 41 -2.16 -7.87 -5.69
N SER A 42 -1.44 -6.76 -5.84
CA SER A 42 0.02 -6.77 -6.08
C SER A 42 0.77 -7.39 -4.91
N PHE A 43 0.43 -7.00 -3.68
CA PHE A 43 1.03 -7.55 -2.47
C PHE A 43 0.77 -9.04 -2.29
N LYS A 44 -0.44 -9.53 -2.60
CA LYS A 44 -0.73 -10.98 -2.60
C LYS A 44 0.13 -11.74 -3.61
N ARG A 45 0.46 -11.12 -4.74
CA ARG A 45 1.21 -11.76 -5.83
C ARG A 45 2.72 -11.75 -5.60
N TYR A 46 3.26 -10.63 -5.11
CA TYR A 46 4.71 -10.41 -5.03
C TYR A 46 5.24 -10.31 -3.60
N GLY A 47 4.36 -10.25 -2.60
CA GLY A 47 4.72 -10.07 -1.20
C GLY A 47 5.59 -8.83 -1.01
N ALA A 48 6.68 -9.00 -0.27
CA ALA A 48 7.65 -7.97 0.07
C ALA A 48 8.37 -7.33 -1.14
N HIS A 49 8.37 -8.01 -2.30
CA HIS A 49 8.93 -7.47 -3.55
C HIS A 49 7.94 -6.60 -4.34
N THR A 50 6.77 -6.31 -3.78
CA THR A 50 5.83 -5.35 -4.40
C THR A 50 6.48 -3.98 -4.45
N ASN A 51 6.50 -3.39 -5.64
CA ASN A 51 7.04 -2.06 -5.85
C ASN A 51 5.93 -1.01 -5.79
N LEU A 52 6.15 0.05 -5.04
CA LEU A 52 5.28 1.22 -4.99
C LEU A 52 6.05 2.45 -5.45
N SER A 53 5.41 3.28 -6.27
CA SER A 53 5.92 4.64 -6.49
C SER A 53 5.76 5.48 -5.22
N PRO A 54 6.59 6.52 -5.01
CA PRO A 54 6.46 7.39 -3.84
C PRO A 54 5.07 8.05 -3.71
N ALA A 55 4.41 8.32 -4.84
CA ALA A 55 3.05 8.85 -4.85
C ALA A 55 2.02 7.81 -4.36
N GLN A 56 2.15 6.55 -4.79
CA GLN A 56 1.31 5.45 -4.31
C GLN A 56 1.52 5.22 -2.82
N GLN A 57 2.77 5.19 -2.36
CA GLN A 57 3.09 5.06 -0.94
C GLN A 57 2.43 6.19 -0.13
N SER A 58 2.69 7.44 -0.49
CA SER A 58 2.16 8.59 0.24
C SER A 58 0.64 8.61 0.26
N LYS A 59 -0.01 8.22 -0.83
CA LYS A 59 -1.48 8.15 -0.89
C LYS A 59 -2.03 7.00 -0.05
N LEU A 60 -1.42 5.81 -0.09
CA LEU A 60 -1.81 4.68 0.76
C LEU A 60 -1.72 5.04 2.24
N GLU A 61 -0.60 5.61 2.68
CA GLU A 61 -0.41 6.05 4.06
C GLU A 61 -1.41 7.13 4.50
N ARG A 62 -1.81 8.02 3.58
CA ARG A 62 -2.85 9.02 3.87
C ARG A 62 -4.21 8.36 4.09
N ILE A 63 -4.60 7.42 3.22
CA ILE A 63 -5.87 6.67 3.39
C ILE A 63 -5.85 5.93 4.73
N ALA A 64 -4.74 5.25 5.06
CA ALA A 64 -4.61 4.49 6.31
C ALA A 64 -4.77 5.32 7.60
N LYS A 65 -4.56 6.64 7.57
CA LYS A 65 -4.61 7.54 8.73
C LYS A 65 -5.97 8.21 8.96
N HIS A 66 -6.91 8.08 8.01
CA HIS A 66 -8.27 8.60 8.15
C HIS A 66 -9.11 7.79 9.13
#